data_AF-A0A2V5T881-F1
#
_entry.id   AF-A0A2V5T881-F1
#
_cell.length_a   1.000
_cell.length_b   1.000
_cell.length_c   1.000
_cell.angle_alpha   90.00
_cell.angle_beta   90.00
_cell.angle_gamma   90.00
#
_symmetry.space_group_name_H-M   'P 1'
#
loop_
_entity.id
_entity.type
_entity.pdbx_description
1 polymer ?
#
loop_
_entity_poly.entity_id
_entity_poly.type
_entity_poly.pdbx_seq_one_letter_code
_entity_poly.pdbx_strand_id
1 'polypeptide(L)' 'MSAINTPAREYSPRLSPDGKRLIFTSERGMATEKLDSPWTMAEFETKSRSIWNGLGNIYSVSIEVLPKPPPA' A
#
# COMPACT_ATOMS: atom_id res chain seq x y z
N MET A 1 16.57 0.73 0.48
CA MET A 1 15.14 0.39 0.55
C MET A 1 14.57 0.52 -0.86
N SER A 2 14.07 -0.56 -1.45
CA SER A 2 13.45 -0.49 -2.79
C SER A 2 12.02 0.02 -2.62
N ALA A 3 11.57 0.94 -3.48
CA ALA A 3 10.17 1.39 -3.54
C ALA A 3 9.20 0.31 -4.08
N ILE A 4 9.74 -0.86 -4.44
CA ILE A 4 9.04 -2.01 -5.01
C ILE A 4 9.24 -3.21 -4.08
N ASN A 5 8.25 -4.10 -4.05
CA ASN A 5 8.19 -5.28 -3.18
C ASN A 5 8.18 -4.90 -1.70
N THR A 6 7.19 -4.08 -1.32
CA THR A 6 7.00 -3.75 0.09
C THR A 6 6.55 -4.99 0.87
N PRO A 7 6.60 -4.99 2.22
CA PRO A 7 6.03 -6.08 3.02
C PRO A 7 4.51 -6.21 2.89
N ALA A 8 3.81 -5.20 2.38
CA ALA A 8 2.37 -5.24 2.20
C ALA A 8 1.99 -6.13 1.00
N ARG A 9 0.76 -6.63 1.04
CA ARG A 9 0.18 -7.33 -0.11
C ARG A 9 -0.34 -6.30 -1.10
N GLU A 10 0.40 -6.12 -2.19
CA GLU A 10 -0.03 -5.34 -3.37
C GLU A 10 -0.76 -6.21 -4.40
N TYR A 11 -1.88 -5.74 -4.95
CA TYR A 11 -2.61 -6.48 -5.97
C TYR A 11 -3.47 -5.63 -6.90
N SER A 12 -3.95 -6.26 -7.97
CA SER A 12 -4.84 -5.69 -8.99
C SER A 12 -4.35 -4.36 -9.63
N PRO A 13 -3.09 -4.26 -10.09
CA PRO A 13 -2.60 -3.06 -10.75
C PRO A 13 -3.35 -2.79 -12.07
N ARG A 14 -3.66 -1.52 -12.33
CA ARG A 14 -4.34 -1.02 -13.53
C ARG A 14 -3.73 0.32 -13.94
N LEU A 15 -3.59 0.55 -15.25
CA LEU A 15 -3.25 1.88 -15.76
C LEU A 15 -4.54 2.72 -15.90
N SER A 16 -4.42 4.03 -15.66
CA SER A 16 -5.46 4.99 -16.07
C SER A 16 -5.62 5.00 -17.59
N PRO A 17 -6.79 5.41 -18.14
CA PRO A 17 -7.03 5.43 -19.58
C PRO A 17 -6.02 6.26 -20.39
N ASP A 18 -5.46 7.31 -19.79
CA ASP A 18 -4.43 8.17 -20.39
C ASP A 18 -2.99 7.65 -20.18
N GLY A 19 -2.83 6.51 -19.52
CA GLY A 19 -1.53 5.90 -19.22
C GLY A 19 -0.67 6.64 -18.19
N LYS A 20 -1.15 7.75 -17.61
CA LYS A 20 -0.33 8.60 -16.73
C LYS A 20 -0.22 8.09 -15.30
N ARG A 21 -1.12 7.19 -14.88
CA ARG A 21 -1.21 6.74 -13.49
C ARG A 21 -1.28 5.22 -13.40
N LEU A 22 -0.57 4.66 -12.42
CA LEU A 22 -0.79 3.31 -11.94
C LEU A 22 -1.74 3.38 -10.74
N ILE A 23 -2.81 2.59 -10.79
CA ILE A 23 -3.79 2.41 -9.72
C ILE A 23 -3.65 0.97 -9.22
N PHE A 24 -3.58 0.77 -7.91
CA PHE A 24 -3.38 -0.56 -7.32
C PHE A 24 -3.96 -0.61 -5.90
N THR A 25 -4.15 -1.81 -5.38
CA THR A 25 -4.56 -2.02 -3.98
C THR A 25 -3.37 -2.43 -3.12
N SER A 26 -3.31 -1.97 -1.87
CA SER A 26 -2.27 -2.36 -0.91
C SER A 26 -2.84 -2.53 0.50
N GLU A 27 -2.63 -3.69 1.10
CA GLU A 27 -3.00 -4.06 2.48
C GLU A 27 -1.91 -3.62 3.48
N ARG A 28 -1.68 -2.32 3.56
CA ARG A 28 -0.71 -1.71 4.50
C ARG A 28 -1.40 -1.14 5.74
N GLY A 29 -0.62 -0.82 6.77
CA GLY A 29 -1.12 -0.37 8.08
C GLY A 29 -1.04 -1.53 9.07
N MET A 30 -2.13 -1.83 9.78
CA MET A 30 -2.18 -2.89 10.81
C MET A 30 -1.64 -4.25 10.32
N ALA A 31 -1.80 -4.60 9.04
CA ALA A 31 -1.30 -5.85 8.47
C ALA A 31 0.23 -5.92 8.32
N THR A 32 0.92 -4.78 8.38
CA THR A 32 2.37 -4.66 8.14
C THR A 32 3.13 -3.91 9.23
N GLU A 33 2.42 -3.28 10.17
CA GLU A 33 3.01 -2.52 11.25
C GLU A 33 3.74 -3.46 12.22
N LYS A 34 5.01 -3.13 12.51
CA LYS A 34 5.73 -3.76 13.61
C LYS A 34 5.19 -3.20 14.92
N LEU A 35 4.80 -4.08 15.83
CA LEU A 35 4.36 -3.72 17.18
C LEU A 35 5.51 -3.93 18.16
N ASP A 36 5.89 -2.87 18.87
CA ASP A 36 6.82 -2.98 19.99
C ASP A 36 6.11 -3.41 21.29
N SER A 37 4.77 -3.34 21.33
CA SER A 37 3.92 -3.82 22.42
C SER A 37 2.52 -4.17 21.92
N PRO A 38 1.78 -5.09 22.57
CA PRO A 38 0.40 -5.39 22.21
C PRO A 38 -0.50 -4.14 22.32
N TRP A 39 -1.46 -4.00 21.41
CA TRP A 39 -2.47 -2.96 21.53
C TRP A 39 -3.39 -3.21 22.72
N THR A 40 -3.78 -2.13 23.38
CA THR A 40 -4.99 -2.11 24.20
C THR A 40 -6.22 -2.24 23.31
N MET A 41 -7.35 -2.61 23.91
CA MET A 41 -8.59 -2.74 23.14
C MET A 41 -9.06 -1.40 22.54
N ALA A 42 -8.84 -0.28 23.24
CA ALA A 42 -9.17 1.05 22.75
C ALA A 42 -8.33 1.45 21.52
N GLU A 43 -7.03 1.10 21.52
CA GLU A 43 -6.15 1.33 20.37
C GLU A 43 -6.53 0.45 19.19
N PHE A 44 -6.85 -0.83 19.44
CA PHE A 44 -7.34 -1.73 18.41
C PHE A 44 -8.63 -1.21 17.79
N GLU A 45 -9.60 -0.77 18.60
CA GLU A 45 -10.86 -0.21 18.09
C GLU A 45 -10.61 1.04 17.24
N THR A 46 -9.73 1.93 17.69
CA THR A 46 -9.38 3.15 16.95
C THR A 46 -8.72 2.81 15.61
N LYS A 47 -7.72 1.91 15.61
CA LYS A 47 -6.99 1.54 14.39
C LYS A 47 -7.85 0.75 13.42
N SER A 48 -8.66 -0.20 13.90
CA SER A 48 -9.54 -1.04 13.06
C SER A 48 -10.60 -0.24 12.30
N ARG A 49 -11.05 0.88 12.86
CA ARG A 49 -11.99 1.82 12.22
C ARG A 49 -11.32 2.83 11.29
N SER A 50 -10.00 2.86 11.23
CA SER A 50 -9.25 3.80 10.38
C SER A 50 -9.01 3.24 8.97
N ILE A 51 -8.60 4.10 8.04
CA ILE A 51 -8.11 3.67 6.73
C ILE A 51 -6.81 2.85 6.81
N TRP A 52 -6.14 2.81 7.96
CA TRP A 52 -4.90 2.05 8.16
C TRP A 52 -5.16 0.68 8.81
N ASN A 53 -6.38 0.17 8.72
CA ASN A 53 -6.79 -1.08 9.35
C ASN A 53 -6.25 -2.36 8.69
N GLY A 54 -5.49 -2.24 7.60
CA GLY A 54 -4.90 -3.38 6.89
C GLY A 54 -5.84 -4.10 5.92
N LEU A 55 -7.11 -3.68 5.77
CA LEU A 55 -8.08 -4.33 4.86
C LEU A 55 -7.91 -3.95 3.38
N GLY A 56 -6.93 -3.10 3.06
CA GLY A 56 -6.61 -2.69 1.71
C GLY A 56 -7.23 -1.36 1.32
N ASN A 57 -6.40 -0.45 0.79
CA ASN A 57 -6.85 0.79 0.16
C ASN A 57 -6.48 0.85 -1.31
N ILE A 58 -7.19 1.69 -2.06
CA ILE A 58 -6.86 2.02 -3.44
C ILE A 58 -5.84 3.15 -3.43
N TYR A 59 -4.68 2.90 -4.03
CA TYR A 59 -3.60 3.86 -4.22
C TYR A 59 -3.47 4.24 -5.68
N SER A 60 -2.93 5.43 -5.91
CA SER A 60 -2.62 5.88 -7.26
C SER A 60 -1.33 6.69 -7.27
N VAL A 61 -0.42 6.33 -8.17
CA VAL A 61 0.88 7.00 -8.35
C VAL A 61 1.07 7.40 -9.81
N SER A 62 1.90 8.42 -10.05
CA SER A 62 2.34 8.76 -11.41
C SER A 62 3.15 7.60 -12.00
N ILE A 63 3.01 7.34 -13.30
CA ILE A 63 3.87 6.36 -13.99
C ILE A 63 5.35 6.81 -13.97
N GLU A 64 5.61 8.11 -13.87
CA GLU A 64 6.96 8.69 -13.90
C GLU A 64 7.81 8.31 -12.69
N VAL A 65 7.19 7.93 -11.57
CA VAL A 65 7.92 7.50 -10.37
C VAL A 65 8.32 6.02 -10.42
N LEU A 66 7.82 5.27 -11.41
CA LEU A 66 8.18 3.87 -11.57
C LEU A 66 9.57 3.75 -12.19
N PRO A 67 10.38 2.76 -11.78
CA PRO A 67 11.66 2.49 -12.42
C PRO A 67 11.45 2.21 -13.91
N LYS A 68 12.30 2.81 -14.73
CA LYS A 68 12.31 2.54 -16.17
C LYS A 68 12.86 1.13 -16.39
N PRO A 69 12.32 0.38 -17.37
CA PRO A 69 12.91 -0.89 -17.75
C PRO A 69 14.38 -0.66 -18.18
N PRO A 70 15.26 -1.65 -17.95
CA PRO A 70 16.61 -1.58 -18.48
C PRO A 70 16.58 -1.42 -20.01
N PRO A 71 17.59 -0.75 -20.61
CA PRO A 71 17.70 -0.68 -22.06
C PRO A 71 17.77 -2.10 -22.65
N ALA A 72 17.24 -2.24 -23.87
CA ALA A 72 17.26 -3.47 -24.64
C ALA A 72 18.69 -3.91 -25.00
#